data_AF-A0A1F6W4K9-F1
#
_entry.id   AF-A0A1F6W4K9-F1
#
_cell.length_a   1.000
_cell.length_b   1.000
_cell.length_c   1.000
_cell.angle_alpha   90.00
_cell.angle_beta   90.00
_cell.angle_gamma   90.00
#
_symmetry.space_group_name_H-M   'P 1'
#
loop_
_entity.id
_entity.type
_entity.pdbx_description
1 polymer ?
#
loop_
_entity_poly.entity_id
_entity_poly.type
_entity_poly.pdbx_seq_one_letter_code
_entity_poly.pdbx_strand_id
1 'polypeptide(L)'
;MSGKHTIRFVNEAQKNASFKFDMFQSNHGPEFSKWFTSRIQKDYRYTRIGKPNNNAHIERVNRTIQEECLDKLPNNVFKINCKLKKYLQYYNYKRVHAGINYLTPMQVV
;
A
#
# COMPACT_ATOMS: atom_id res chain seq x y z
N MET A 1 -6.47 -8.54 11.94
CA MET A 1 -5.75 -9.17 10.79
C MET A 1 -4.60 -10.00 11.36
N SER A 2 -4.32 -11.21 10.87
CA SER A 2 -3.26 -12.09 11.42
C SER A 2 -1.99 -11.97 10.57
N GLY A 3 -0.80 -12.05 11.20
CA GLY A 3 0.49 -12.00 10.49
C GLY A 3 0.62 -13.00 9.33
N LYS A 4 -0.08 -14.15 9.40
CA LYS A 4 -0.13 -15.13 8.29
C LYS A 4 -0.75 -14.55 7.02
N HIS A 5 -1.82 -13.76 7.17
CA HIS A 5 -2.45 -13.08 6.04
C HIS A 5 -1.54 -12.00 5.47
N THR A 6 -0.82 -11.27 6.33
CA THR A 6 0.16 -10.26 5.93
C THR A 6 1.29 -10.86 5.08
N ILE A 7 1.86 -12.01 5.49
CA ILE A 7 2.91 -12.68 4.68
C ILE A 7 2.36 -13.12 3.32
N ARG A 8 1.16 -13.73 3.29
CA ARG A 8 0.53 -14.12 2.02
C ARG A 8 0.33 -12.91 1.11
N PHE A 9 -0.15 -11.79 1.67
CA PHE A 9 -0.32 -10.55 0.93
C PHE A 9 1.01 -10.03 0.38
N VAL A 10 2.08 -9.99 1.18
CA VAL A 10 3.40 -9.54 0.72
C VAL A 10 3.93 -10.40 -0.43
N ASN A 11 3.80 -11.72 -0.32
CA ASN A 11 4.23 -12.63 -1.39
C ASN A 11 3.45 -12.41 -2.69
N GLU A 12 2.13 -12.21 -2.61
CA GLU A 12 1.32 -11.89 -3.78
C GLU A 12 1.66 -10.51 -4.35
N ALA A 13 1.89 -9.51 -3.50
CA ALA A 13 2.31 -8.18 -3.93
C ALA A 13 3.67 -8.22 -4.66
N GLN A 14 4.64 -8.97 -4.14
CA GLN A 14 5.96 -9.13 -4.77
C GLN A 14 5.88 -9.79 -6.15
N LYS A 15 4.96 -10.74 -6.35
CA LYS A 15 4.74 -11.38 -7.67
C LYS A 15 4.12 -10.43 -8.70
N ASN A 16 3.32 -9.46 -8.25
CA ASN A 16 2.60 -8.52 -9.12
C ASN A 16 3.36 -7.20 -9.32
N ALA A 17 4.40 -6.94 -8.54
CA ALA A 17 5.23 -5.75 -8.67
C ALA A 17 6.31 -5.94 -9.75
N SER A 18 6.64 -4.86 -10.46
CA SER A 18 7.76 -4.83 -11.42
C SER A 18 9.13 -4.71 -10.75
N PHE A 19 9.18 -4.54 -9.43
CA PHE A 19 10.41 -4.32 -8.66
C PHE A 19 10.48 -5.23 -7.43
N LYS A 20 11.71 -5.46 -6.95
CA LYS A 20 11.96 -6.25 -5.74
C LYS A 20 11.79 -5.39 -4.49
N PHE A 21 11.13 -5.93 -3.49
CA PHE A 21 11.03 -5.31 -2.17
C PHE A 21 12.26 -5.70 -1.35
N ASP A 22 13.19 -4.77 -1.17
CA ASP A 22 14.37 -5.01 -0.35
C ASP A 22 14.09 -4.69 1.13
N MET A 23 13.36 -3.60 1.38
CA MET A 23 13.02 -3.14 2.72
C MET A 23 11.51 -2.91 2.91
N PHE A 24 10.99 -3.38 4.03
CA PHE A 24 9.62 -3.14 4.49
C PHE A 24 9.61 -2.16 5.66
N GLN A 25 8.63 -1.26 5.65
CA GLN A 25 8.35 -0.37 6.76
C GLN A 25 6.89 -0.47 7.16
N SER A 26 6.61 -0.59 8.46
CA SER A 26 5.25 -0.46 8.99
C SER A 26 5.22 0.22 10.35
N ASN A 27 4.02 0.47 10.85
CA ASN A 27 3.80 0.92 12.22
C ASN A 27 3.90 -0.27 13.21
N HIS A 28 3.69 0.01 14.49
CA HIS A 28 3.75 -1.00 15.56
C HIS A 28 2.44 -1.81 15.68
N GLY A 29 1.71 -1.99 14.58
CA GLY A 29 0.47 -2.77 14.56
C GLY A 29 0.69 -4.24 14.97
N PRO A 30 -0.28 -4.87 15.65
CA PRO A 30 -0.14 -6.25 16.14
C PRO A 30 0.08 -7.28 15.02
N GLU A 31 -0.41 -7.01 13.81
CA GLU A 31 -0.18 -7.82 12.61
C GLU A 31 1.29 -7.86 12.15
N PHE A 32 2.11 -6.90 12.60
CA PHE A 32 3.53 -6.80 12.32
C PHE A 32 4.40 -7.16 13.53
N SER A 33 3.87 -7.93 14.48
CA SER A 33 4.58 -8.41 15.67
C SER A 33 5.72 -9.39 15.33
N LYS A 34 6.45 -9.86 16.36
CA LYS A 34 7.62 -10.77 16.25
C LYS A 34 7.38 -11.98 15.33
N TRP A 35 6.16 -12.50 15.30
CA TRP A 35 5.82 -13.63 14.43
C TRP A 35 5.95 -13.27 12.95
N PHE A 36 5.54 -12.07 12.55
CA PHE A 36 5.68 -11.59 11.17
C PHE A 36 7.15 -11.31 10.85
N THR A 37 7.85 -10.57 11.71
CA THR A 37 9.24 -10.15 11.46
C THR A 37 10.21 -11.32 11.38
N SER A 38 9.98 -12.40 12.13
CA SER A 38 10.78 -13.63 12.04
C SER A 38 10.59 -14.42 10.73
N ARG A 39 9.54 -14.12 9.95
CA ARG A 39 9.14 -14.92 8.78
C ARG A 39 9.15 -14.16 7.47
N ILE A 40 9.22 -12.83 7.49
CA ILE A 40 9.19 -12.03 6.27
C ILE A 40 10.43 -12.21 5.39
N GLN A 41 11.56 -12.66 5.98
CA GLN A 41 12.83 -12.93 5.28
C GLN A 41 13.32 -11.75 4.40
N LYS A 42 13.06 -10.52 4.86
CA LYS A 42 13.34 -9.26 4.19
C LYS A 42 13.79 -8.23 5.21
N ASP A 43 14.51 -7.21 4.79
CA ASP A 43 14.84 -6.12 5.70
C ASP A 43 13.56 -5.43 6.15
N TYR A 44 13.48 -5.18 7.44
CA TYR A 44 12.26 -4.71 8.06
C TYR A 44 12.55 -3.64 9.11
N ARG A 45 11.81 -2.55 9.08
CA ARG A 45 11.90 -1.47 10.07
C ARG A 45 10.53 -1.01 10.55
N TYR A 46 10.44 -0.66 11.82
CA TYR A 46 9.28 0.06 12.33
C TYR A 46 9.42 1.56 12.10
N THR A 47 8.29 2.25 12.02
CA THR A 47 8.28 3.71 12.15
C THR A 47 8.80 4.13 13.52
N ARG A 48 9.52 5.25 13.54
CA ARG A 48 9.94 5.88 14.81
C ARG A 48 8.70 6.34 15.58
N ILE A 49 8.66 6.04 16.87
CA ILE A 49 7.58 6.45 17.78
C ILE A 49 7.49 7.99 17.77
N GLY A 50 6.28 8.53 17.69
CA GLY A 50 6.04 9.98 17.68
C GLY A 50 6.45 10.69 16.38
N LYS A 51 6.71 9.96 15.28
CA LYS A 51 7.05 10.54 13.97
C LYS A 51 6.03 10.11 12.90
N PRO A 52 4.85 10.76 12.84
CA PRO A 52 3.80 10.42 11.87
C PRO A 52 4.26 10.58 10.41
N ASN A 53 5.21 11.50 10.17
CA ASN A 53 5.73 11.76 8.83
C ASN A 53 6.45 10.57 8.17
N ASN A 54 6.89 9.57 8.94
CA ASN A 54 7.49 8.36 8.37
C ASN A 54 6.53 7.61 7.44
N ASN A 55 5.23 7.74 7.66
CA ASN A 55 4.18 7.14 6.82
C ASN A 55 3.47 8.17 5.92
N ALA A 56 3.95 9.41 5.82
CA ALA A 56 3.24 10.47 5.09
C ALA A 56 2.89 10.09 3.65
N HIS A 57 3.77 9.34 2.96
CA HIS A 57 3.51 8.88 1.60
C HIS A 57 2.35 7.88 1.54
N ILE A 58 2.33 6.85 2.39
CA ILE A 58 1.24 5.86 2.38
C ILE A 58 -0.08 6.47 2.85
N GLU A 59 -0.05 7.37 3.85
CA GLU A 59 -1.24 8.08 4.30
C GLU A 59 -1.82 8.99 3.21
N ARG A 60 -0.95 9.66 2.43
CA ARG A 60 -1.39 10.46 1.28
C ARG A 60 -2.07 9.58 0.22
N VAL A 61 -1.51 8.41 -0.09
CA VAL A 61 -2.11 7.46 -1.04
C VAL A 61 -3.47 6.97 -0.53
N ASN A 62 -3.55 6.56 0.75
CA ASN A 62 -4.80 6.12 1.38
C ASN A 62 -5.88 7.19 1.30
N ARG A 63 -5.54 8.43 1.65
CA ARG A 63 -6.45 9.57 1.56
C ARG A 63 -6.92 9.81 0.12
N THR A 64 -6.02 9.77 -0.86
CA THR A 64 -6.39 9.92 -2.28
C THR A 64 -7.35 8.82 -2.74
N ILE A 65 -7.10 7.55 -2.38
CA ILE A 65 -8.02 6.44 -2.72
C ILE A 65 -9.38 6.65 -2.03
N GLN A 66 -9.38 7.09 -0.77
CA GLN A 66 -10.61 7.34 -0.02
C GLN A 66 -11.46 8.44 -0.68
N GLU A 67 -10.89 9.64 -0.84
CA GLU A 67 -11.57 10.83 -1.34
C GLU A 67 -12.00 10.68 -2.81
N GLU A 68 -11.13 10.11 -3.66
CA GLU A 68 -11.41 10.02 -5.09
C GLU A 68 -12.30 8.82 -5.45
N CYS A 69 -12.21 7.71 -4.72
CA CYS A 69 -12.88 6.44 -5.04
C CYS A 69 -13.88 5.97 -3.96
N LEU A 70 -13.45 5.78 -2.71
CA LEU A 70 -14.24 5.02 -1.72
C LEU A 70 -15.42 5.82 -1.14
N ASP A 71 -15.27 7.12 -0.90
CA ASP A 71 -16.32 7.99 -0.32
C ASP A 71 -17.58 8.07 -1.18
N LYS A 72 -17.45 7.79 -2.49
CA LYS A 72 -18.54 7.82 -3.47
C LYS A 72 -19.31 6.50 -3.55
N LEU A 73 -18.93 5.50 -2.76
CA LEU A 73 -19.47 4.15 -2.85
C LEU A 73 -20.26 3.77 -1.60
N PRO A 74 -21.34 2.98 -1.76
CA PRO A 74 -21.99 2.39 -0.60
C PRO A 74 -21.05 1.41 0.09
N ASN A 75 -21.25 1.20 1.40
CA ASN A 75 -20.51 0.22 2.19
C ASN A 75 -20.88 -1.22 1.80
N ASN A 76 -20.38 -1.66 0.64
CA ASN A 76 -20.62 -2.96 0.06
C ASN A 76 -19.32 -3.48 -0.55
N VAL A 77 -18.80 -4.57 0.01
CA VAL A 77 -17.49 -5.14 -0.35
C VAL A 77 -17.39 -5.49 -1.84
N PHE A 78 -18.46 -6.02 -2.45
CA PHE A 78 -18.45 -6.36 -3.87
C PHE A 78 -18.33 -5.11 -4.75
N LYS A 79 -19.11 -4.06 -4.46
CA LYS A 79 -19.03 -2.79 -5.19
C LYS A 79 -17.69 -2.10 -4.99
N ILE A 80 -17.16 -2.11 -3.76
CA ILE A 80 -15.84 -1.59 -3.43
C ILE A 80 -14.76 -2.30 -4.24
N ASN A 81 -14.72 -3.63 -4.23
CA ASN A 81 -13.72 -4.40 -4.97
C ASN A 81 -13.77 -4.13 -6.48
N CYS A 82 -14.98 -4.08 -7.06
CA CYS A 82 -15.16 -3.79 -8.49
C CYS A 82 -14.65 -2.39 -8.87
N LYS A 83 -14.94 -1.38 -8.06
CA LYS A 83 -14.57 0.01 -8.34
C LYS A 83 -13.11 0.28 -8.02
N LEU A 84 -12.60 -0.25 -6.91
CA LEU A 84 -11.20 -0.12 -6.51
C LEU A 84 -10.27 -0.71 -7.57
N LYS A 85 -10.59 -1.88 -8.14
CA LYS A 85 -9.80 -2.46 -9.24
C LYS A 85 -9.67 -1.51 -10.43
N LYS A 86 -10.78 -0.89 -10.86
CA LYS A 86 -10.79 0.08 -11.96
C LYS A 86 -10.04 1.36 -11.61
N TYR A 87 -10.19 1.84 -10.38
CA TYR A 87 -9.52 3.04 -9.90
C TYR A 87 -8.01 2.84 -9.82
N LEU A 88 -7.51 1.70 -9.33
CA LEU A 88 -6.08 1.41 -9.27
C LEU A 88 -5.45 1.35 -10.67
N GLN A 89 -6.16 0.83 -11.68
CA GLN A 89 -5.70 0.88 -13.06
C GLN A 89 -5.58 2.33 -13.57
N TYR A 90 -6.55 3.19 -13.26
CA TYR A 90 -6.46 4.62 -13.58
C TYR A 90 -5.29 5.30 -12.83
N TYR A 91 -5.17 5.05 -11.52
CA TYR A 91 -4.13 5.64 -10.67
C TYR A 91 -2.73 5.31 -11.18
N ASN A 92 -2.47 4.05 -11.50
CA ASN A 92 -1.13 3.59 -11.90
C ASN A 92 -0.73 3.97 -13.33
N TYR A 93 -1.69 4.03 -14.27
CA TYR A 93 -1.39 4.15 -15.71
C TYR A 93 -1.88 5.44 -16.37
N LYS A 94 -2.70 6.26 -15.71
CA LYS A 94 -3.33 7.44 -16.33
C LYS A 94 -3.26 8.70 -15.48
N ARG A 95 -3.31 8.56 -14.14
CA ARG A 95 -3.23 9.70 -13.23
C ARG A 95 -1.81 10.26 -13.26
N VAL A 96 -1.68 11.55 -13.56
CA VAL A 96 -0.40 12.26 -13.51
C VAL A 96 -0.17 12.83 -12.12
N HIS A 97 1.08 12.82 -11.68
CA HIS A 97 1.45 13.22 -10.32
C HIS A 97 2.51 14.32 -10.36
N ALA A 98 2.17 15.50 -9.87
CA ALA A 98 3.10 16.63 -9.82
C ALA A 98 4.40 16.31 -9.04
N GLY A 99 4.31 15.47 -8.01
CA GLY A 99 5.48 15.04 -7.22
C GLY A 99 6.45 14.11 -7.95
N ILE A 100 6.10 13.62 -9.15
CA ILE A 100 6.97 12.83 -10.03
C ILE A 100 6.97 13.42 -11.45
N ASN A 101 7.14 14.74 -11.56
CA ASN A 101 7.25 15.46 -12.83
C ASN A 101 6.09 15.21 -13.82
N TYR A 102 4.86 15.12 -13.29
CA TYR A 102 3.65 14.83 -14.08
C TYR A 102 3.70 13.49 -14.81
N LEU A 103 4.53 12.55 -14.35
CA LEU A 103 4.50 11.17 -14.81
C LEU A 103 3.45 10.37 -14.04
N THR A 104 3.09 9.22 -14.61
CA THR A 104 2.26 8.20 -13.95
C THR A 104 3.14 7.29 -13.08
N PRO A 105 2.60 6.67 -12.02
CA PRO A 105 3.37 5.75 -11.18
C PRO A 105 4.09 4.66 -11.97
N MET A 106 3.48 4.09 -13.01
CA MET A 106 4.10 3.02 -13.81
C MET A 106 5.23 3.49 -14.72
N GLN A 107 5.42 4.79 -14.93
CA GLN A 107 6.53 5.33 -15.73
C GLN A 107 7.82 5.52 -14.92
N VAL A 108 7.75 5.41 -13.59
CA VAL A 108 8.88 5.69 -12.68
C VAL A 108 9.28 4.48 -11.84
N VAL A 109 8.70 3.31 -12.12
CA VAL A 109 8.88 2.06 -11.38
C VAL A 109 9.45 0.97 -12.28
#